data_AF-A0A7W7AA36-F1
#
_entry.id   AF-A0A7W7AA36-F1
#
_cell.length_a   1.000
_cell.length_b   1.000
_cell.length_c   1.000
_cell.angle_alpha   90.00
_cell.angle_beta   90.00
_cell.angle_gamma   90.00
#
_symmetry.space_group_name_H-M   'P 1'
#
loop_
_entity.id
_entity.type
_entity.pdbx_description
1 polymer ?
#
loop_
_entity_poly.entity_id
_entity_poly.type
_entity_poly.pdbx_seq_one_letter_code
_entity_poly.pdbx_strand_id
1 'polypeptide(L)'
;MSQGSMLVARRTMLGGMTSLAVLSVAGCASYPAFSLEEAVRRLLFLSTDRAFARLLAPGGFWDDQVTRMALPEAIGNRGGVLARILTGPIVKDRLQRAFNDMAYDAAERAAPAVTDAVRTIGIRNALALLRGSDPMGATAFLHQEMGTSLVEIMVPEFGDAIRVSRDPLVGEVLSALTGVNVGGIANSLAYEADNAIFRAIGREEAAIRADPRSTNDPLLMAAFGIK
;
A
#
# COMPACT_ATOMS: atom_id res chain seq x y z
N MET A 1 -19.45 -47.76 -87.13
CA MET A 1 -19.06 -49.19 -87.11
C MET A 1 -17.63 -49.21 -86.58
N SER A 2 -17.20 -49.86 -85.51
CA SER A 2 -17.75 -50.87 -84.61
C SER A 2 -17.04 -50.72 -83.26
N GLN A 3 -17.71 -51.04 -82.16
CA GLN A 3 -17.12 -51.22 -80.85
C GLN A 3 -16.46 -52.61 -80.70
N GLY A 4 -15.64 -52.78 -79.65
CA GLY A 4 -15.21 -54.04 -79.03
C GLY A 4 -13.76 -54.44 -79.37
N SER A 5 -12.86 -54.83 -78.47
CA SER A 5 -13.09 -55.49 -77.17
C SER A 5 -11.86 -55.42 -76.25
N MET A 6 -12.14 -55.59 -74.96
CA MET A 6 -11.28 -55.58 -73.78
C MET A 6 -10.12 -56.59 -73.79
N LEU A 7 -9.01 -56.22 -73.15
CA LEU A 7 -8.26 -57.15 -72.28
C LEU A 7 -7.80 -56.43 -71.00
N VAL A 8 -8.32 -56.93 -69.89
CA VAL A 8 -8.01 -56.60 -68.51
C VAL A 8 -6.62 -57.14 -68.16
N ALA A 9 -5.74 -56.28 -67.62
CA ALA A 9 -4.56 -56.71 -66.87
C ALA A 9 -4.58 -56.07 -65.49
N ARG A 10 -4.98 -56.87 -64.49
CA ARG A 10 -4.83 -56.59 -63.06
C ARG A 10 -3.34 -56.51 -62.72
N ARG A 11 -2.91 -55.41 -62.08
CA ARG A 11 -1.87 -55.49 -61.06
C ARG A 11 -1.95 -54.31 -60.08
N THR A 12 -2.45 -54.66 -58.91
CA THR A 12 -2.32 -54.02 -57.61
C THR A 12 -0.93 -53.44 -57.34
N MET A 13 -0.85 -52.17 -56.95
CA MET A 13 -0.02 -51.74 -55.83
C MET A 13 -0.62 -50.48 -55.19
N LEU A 14 -1.09 -50.67 -53.96
CA LEU A 14 -1.34 -49.62 -52.97
C LEU A 14 0.00 -49.02 -52.52
N GLY A 15 0.02 -47.70 -52.36
CA GLY A 15 1.02 -46.92 -51.63
C GLY A 15 0.75 -45.45 -51.98
N GLY A 16 0.12 -44.61 -51.16
CA GLY A 16 0.16 -44.53 -49.70
C GLY A 16 0.88 -43.23 -49.33
N MET A 17 0.31 -42.06 -49.65
CA MET A 17 0.79 -40.76 -49.17
C MET A 17 -0.38 -39.79 -49.03
N THR A 18 -1.28 -40.05 -48.08
CA THR A 18 -2.11 -38.99 -47.50
C THR A 18 -1.20 -38.15 -46.61
N SER A 19 -0.72 -37.02 -47.12
CA SER A 19 -0.09 -35.99 -46.29
C SER A 19 -1.14 -35.43 -45.33
N LEU A 20 -1.27 -36.07 -44.17
CA LEU A 20 -1.83 -35.43 -42.98
C LEU A 20 -0.95 -34.22 -42.70
N ALA A 21 -1.43 -33.04 -43.10
CA ALA A 21 -1.00 -31.78 -42.52
C ALA A 21 -1.43 -31.79 -41.05
N VAL A 22 -0.59 -32.40 -40.20
CA VAL A 22 -0.69 -32.25 -38.75
C VAL A 22 -0.34 -30.79 -38.48
N LEU A 23 -1.37 -29.96 -38.38
CA LEU A 23 -1.30 -28.66 -37.73
C LEU A 23 -0.91 -28.93 -36.27
N SER A 24 0.39 -28.98 -36.01
CA SER A 24 0.95 -28.80 -34.69
C SER A 24 0.65 -27.37 -34.27
N VAL A 25 -0.58 -27.14 -33.80
CA VAL A 25 -0.88 -26.04 -32.88
C VAL A 25 -0.14 -26.41 -31.61
N ALA A 26 1.15 -26.09 -31.57
CA ALA A 26 1.87 -25.87 -30.34
C ALA A 26 1.21 -24.63 -29.71
N GLY A 27 0.07 -24.87 -29.07
CA GLY A 27 -0.48 -23.96 -28.09
C GLY A 27 0.52 -23.90 -26.97
N CYS A 28 1.50 -23.02 -27.10
CA CYS A 28 2.01 -22.30 -25.94
C CYS A 28 0.81 -21.53 -25.40
N ALA A 29 -0.05 -22.25 -24.65
CA ALA A 29 -0.81 -21.64 -23.59
C ALA A 29 0.27 -21.04 -22.70
N SER A 30 0.58 -19.77 -22.94
CA SER A 30 1.30 -18.94 -22.00
C SER A 30 0.46 -18.99 -20.74
N TYR A 31 0.80 -19.92 -19.84
CA TYR A 31 0.53 -19.75 -18.41
C TYR A 31 0.78 -18.29 -18.11
N PRO A 32 -0.14 -17.57 -17.45
CA PRO A 32 0.02 -16.14 -17.22
C PRO A 32 1.42 -15.94 -16.68
N ALA A 33 2.27 -15.34 -17.50
CA ALA A 33 3.68 -15.23 -17.21
C ALA A 33 3.75 -14.56 -15.86
N PHE A 34 4.49 -15.19 -14.93
CA PHE A 34 4.70 -14.68 -13.59
C PHE A 34 5.17 -13.22 -13.71
N SER A 35 4.24 -12.27 -13.56
CA SER A 35 4.54 -10.85 -13.68
C SER A 35 5.07 -10.41 -12.33
N LEU A 36 6.37 -10.09 -12.28
CA LEU A 36 6.99 -9.53 -11.09
C LEU A 36 6.27 -8.24 -10.66
N GLU A 37 5.78 -7.46 -11.62
CA GLU A 37 4.99 -6.26 -11.36
C GLU A 37 3.68 -6.60 -10.65
N GLU A 38 2.97 -7.64 -11.11
CA GLU A 38 1.76 -8.11 -10.44
C GLU A 38 2.06 -8.63 -9.03
N ALA A 39 3.20 -9.31 -8.83
CA ALA A 39 3.62 -9.75 -7.50
C ALA A 39 3.88 -8.57 -6.55
N VAL A 40 4.57 -7.51 -7.01
CA VAL A 40 4.74 -6.27 -6.23
C VAL A 40 3.39 -5.60 -5.96
N ARG A 41 2.50 -5.54 -6.95
CA ARG A 41 1.18 -4.94 -6.82
C ARG A 41 0.34 -5.65 -5.76
N ARG A 42 0.33 -6.98 -5.76
CA ARG A 42 -0.38 -7.78 -4.75
C ARG A 42 0.25 -7.65 -3.37
N LEU A 43 1.58 -7.60 -3.30
CA LEU A 43 2.29 -7.34 -2.04
C LEU A 43 1.83 -6.01 -1.46
N LEU A 44 1.91 -4.93 -2.25
CA LEU A 44 1.48 -3.60 -1.82
C LEU A 44 0.01 -3.57 -1.44
N PHE A 45 -0.86 -4.17 -2.25
CA PHE A 45 -2.30 -4.20 -1.97
C PHE A 45 -2.59 -4.89 -0.64
N LEU A 46 -2.01 -6.05 -0.39
CA LEU A 46 -2.22 -6.80 0.84
C LEU A 46 -1.61 -6.10 2.07
N SER A 47 -0.41 -5.51 1.92
CA SER A 47 0.22 -4.71 2.97
C SER A 47 -0.62 -3.49 3.34
N THR A 48 -1.10 -2.75 2.33
CA THR A 48 -1.97 -1.59 2.50
C THR A 48 -3.29 -1.96 3.17
N ASP A 49 -3.96 -3.00 2.68
CA ASP A 49 -5.23 -3.49 3.23
C ASP A 49 -5.10 -3.89 4.70
N ARG A 50 -4.09 -4.71 5.04
CA ARG A 50 -3.82 -5.12 6.43
C ARG A 50 -3.44 -3.94 7.33
N ALA A 51 -2.66 -3.00 6.82
CA ALA A 51 -2.24 -1.83 7.59
C ALA A 51 -3.42 -0.94 7.92
N PHE A 52 -4.28 -0.61 6.95
CA PHE A 52 -5.48 0.19 7.21
C PHE A 52 -6.50 -0.57 8.07
N ALA A 53 -6.67 -1.87 7.88
CA ALA A 53 -7.51 -2.69 8.77
C ALA A 53 -7.04 -2.63 10.23
N ARG A 54 -5.73 -2.56 10.47
CA ARG A 54 -5.17 -2.38 11.80
C ARG A 54 -5.30 -0.95 12.30
N LEU A 55 -4.92 0.05 11.51
CA LEU A 55 -4.95 1.46 11.93
C LEU A 55 -6.36 1.96 12.24
N LEU A 56 -7.36 1.49 11.47
CA LEU A 56 -8.77 1.85 11.63
C LEU A 56 -9.51 0.91 12.61
N ALA A 57 -8.82 -0.04 13.23
CA ALA A 57 -9.38 -0.76 14.37
C ALA A 57 -9.50 0.17 15.59
N PRO A 58 -10.41 -0.09 16.54
CA PRO A 58 -10.46 0.65 17.80
C PRO A 58 -9.09 0.61 18.51
N GLY A 59 -8.45 1.78 18.69
CA GLY A 59 -7.10 1.89 19.28
C GLY A 59 -5.95 1.56 18.32
N GLY A 60 -6.22 1.27 17.04
CA GLY A 60 -5.22 0.86 16.06
C GLY A 60 -4.11 1.88 15.82
N PHE A 61 -4.50 3.14 15.58
CA PHE A 61 -3.54 4.24 15.44
C PHE A 61 -2.79 4.51 16.75
N TRP A 62 -3.40 4.19 17.90
CA TRP A 62 -2.82 4.40 19.20
C TRP A 62 -1.65 3.45 19.46
N ASP A 63 -1.89 2.15 19.30
CA ASP A 63 -0.91 1.10 19.59
C ASP A 63 0.33 1.18 18.68
N ASP A 64 0.18 1.79 17.52
CA ASP A 64 1.24 1.88 16.51
C ASP A 64 2.18 3.07 16.66
N GLN A 65 1.75 4.10 17.39
CA GLN A 65 2.36 5.44 17.35
C GLN A 65 2.75 5.99 18.72
N VAL A 66 2.67 5.19 19.80
CA VAL A 66 2.77 5.64 21.21
C VAL A 66 4.00 6.48 21.56
N THR A 67 5.04 6.59 20.74
CA THR A 67 6.26 7.34 21.10
C THR A 67 6.73 8.44 20.16
N ARG A 68 6.02 8.79 19.07
CA ARG A 68 6.56 9.75 18.10
C ARG A 68 5.66 10.86 17.55
N MET A 69 4.42 10.96 18.01
CA MET A 69 3.71 12.24 17.96
C MET A 69 4.30 13.16 19.04
N ALA A 70 5.54 13.59 18.83
CA ALA A 70 6.06 14.78 19.45
C ALA A 70 5.10 15.90 19.03
N LEU A 71 4.23 16.33 19.97
CA LEU A 71 3.60 17.64 19.94
C LEU A 71 4.60 18.58 19.27
N PRO A 72 4.30 19.14 18.07
CA PRO A 72 5.30 19.70 17.19
C PRO A 72 6.27 20.58 17.99
N GLU A 73 7.55 20.58 17.67
CA GLU A 73 8.55 21.43 18.36
C GLU A 73 8.13 22.90 18.46
N ALA A 74 7.16 23.33 17.64
CA ALA A 74 6.39 24.57 17.76
C ALA A 74 5.77 24.82 19.16
N ILE A 75 5.41 23.77 19.90
CA ILE A 75 4.89 23.81 21.28
C ILE A 75 6.04 23.82 22.30
N GLY A 76 7.16 23.16 21.99
CA GLY A 76 8.32 23.05 22.88
C GLY A 76 9.24 24.28 22.91
N ASN A 77 9.32 25.04 21.81
CA ASN A 77 10.30 26.12 21.66
C ASN A 77 9.97 27.45 22.36
N ARG A 78 8.84 27.56 23.07
CA ARG A 78 8.49 28.75 23.86
C ARG A 78 8.41 28.36 25.33
N GLY A 79 9.57 28.41 26.00
CA GLY A 79 9.76 27.93 27.37
C GLY A 79 8.80 28.56 28.40
N GLY A 80 8.43 27.75 29.41
CA GLY A 80 7.65 28.23 30.55
C GLY A 80 7.14 27.11 31.48
N VAL A 81 6.56 27.51 32.61
CA VAL A 81 5.76 26.65 33.51
C VAL A 81 4.57 26.03 32.76
N LEU A 82 4.02 26.77 31.77
CA LEU A 82 2.98 26.28 30.85
C LEU A 82 3.46 25.08 30.03
N ALA A 83 4.66 25.10 29.46
CA ALA A 83 5.21 23.93 28.76
C ALA A 83 5.31 22.71 29.70
N ARG A 84 5.68 22.91 30.97
CA ARG A 84 5.73 21.84 31.99
C ARG A 84 4.35 21.25 32.30
N ILE A 85 3.33 22.10 32.45
CA ILE A 85 1.94 21.69 32.68
C ILE A 85 1.39 20.94 31.46
N LEU A 86 1.63 21.47 30.26
CA LEU A 86 1.24 20.83 28.99
C LEU A 86 1.99 19.51 28.72
N THR A 87 3.19 19.35 29.29
CA THR A 87 3.93 18.08 29.24
C THR A 87 3.57 17.09 30.36
N GLY A 88 2.63 17.44 31.25
CA GLY A 88 2.15 16.57 32.31
C GLY A 88 1.48 15.29 31.73
N PRO A 89 1.63 14.12 32.38
CA PRO A 89 1.12 12.85 31.85
C PRO A 89 -0.37 12.88 31.48
N ILE A 90 -1.19 13.51 32.33
CA ILE A 90 -2.65 13.60 32.13
C ILE A 90 -3.01 14.46 30.90
N VAL A 91 -2.30 15.58 30.70
CA VAL A 91 -2.53 16.48 29.56
C VAL A 91 -2.06 15.82 28.27
N LYS A 92 -0.90 15.16 28.31
CA LYS A 92 -0.40 14.35 27.20
C LYS A 92 -1.39 13.28 26.79
N ASP A 93 -1.86 12.44 27.72
CA ASP A 93 -2.81 11.36 27.42
C ASP A 93 -4.11 11.87 26.79
N ARG A 94 -4.59 13.04 27.21
CA ARG A 94 -5.81 13.62 26.66
C ARG A 94 -5.60 14.25 25.28
N LEU A 95 -4.50 14.99 25.09
CA LEU A 95 -4.12 15.52 23.78
C LEU A 95 -3.86 14.40 22.78
N GLN A 96 -3.17 13.34 23.20
CA GLN A 96 -2.90 12.19 22.36
C GLN A 96 -4.20 11.52 21.93
N ARG A 97 -5.18 11.35 22.83
CA ARG A 97 -6.52 10.85 22.44
C ARG A 97 -7.18 11.74 21.40
N ALA A 98 -7.18 13.06 21.61
CA ALA A 98 -7.73 13.99 20.63
C ALA A 98 -7.03 13.89 19.27
N PHE A 99 -5.70 13.75 19.24
CA PHE A 99 -4.97 13.56 17.99
C PHE A 99 -5.23 12.21 17.34
N ASN A 100 -5.42 11.13 18.12
CA ASN A 100 -5.76 9.83 17.56
C ASN A 100 -7.10 9.87 16.82
N ASP A 101 -8.09 10.58 17.38
CA ASP A 101 -9.39 10.74 16.73
C ASP A 101 -9.22 11.49 15.40
N MET A 102 -8.44 12.59 15.39
CA MET A 102 -8.13 13.33 14.15
C MET A 102 -7.37 12.47 13.14
N ALA A 103 -6.42 11.65 13.61
CA ALA A 103 -5.63 10.80 12.75
C ALA A 103 -6.42 9.61 12.20
N TYR A 104 -7.41 9.11 12.95
CA TYR A 104 -8.37 8.13 12.46
C TYR A 104 -9.15 8.68 11.27
N ASP A 105 -9.74 9.87 11.40
CA ASP A 105 -10.50 10.52 10.33
C ASP A 105 -9.61 10.78 9.09
N ALA A 106 -8.38 11.24 9.31
CA ALA A 106 -7.41 11.45 8.25
C ALA A 106 -7.01 10.12 7.56
N ALA A 107 -6.79 9.05 8.32
CA ALA A 107 -6.46 7.73 7.78
C ALA A 107 -7.63 7.11 7.01
N GLU A 108 -8.87 7.30 7.48
CA GLU A 108 -10.08 6.86 6.77
C GLU A 108 -10.19 7.54 5.41
N ARG A 109 -9.90 8.85 5.34
CA ARG A 109 -9.90 9.62 4.08
C ARG A 109 -8.71 9.27 3.18
N ALA A 110 -7.57 8.92 3.76
CA ALA A 110 -6.35 8.54 3.06
C ALA A 110 -6.43 7.13 2.41
N ALA A 111 -7.16 6.18 3.03
CA ALA A 111 -7.16 4.78 2.61
C ALA A 111 -7.53 4.54 1.14
N PRO A 112 -8.57 5.18 0.57
CA PRO A 112 -8.89 5.03 -0.85
C PRO A 112 -7.77 5.54 -1.75
N ALA A 113 -7.13 6.66 -1.40
CA ALA A 113 -6.08 7.27 -2.21
C ALA A 113 -4.84 6.38 -2.31
N VAL A 114 -4.40 5.77 -1.18
CA VAL A 114 -3.28 4.82 -1.19
C VAL A 114 -3.64 3.56 -1.98
N THR A 115 -4.86 3.04 -1.79
CA THR A 115 -5.34 1.84 -2.51
C THR A 115 -5.40 2.07 -4.02
N ASP A 116 -5.87 3.24 -4.45
CA ASP A 116 -5.91 3.61 -5.87
C ASP A 116 -4.51 3.87 -6.43
N ALA A 117 -3.60 4.46 -5.64
CA ALA A 117 -2.20 4.58 -6.02
C ALA A 117 -1.59 3.20 -6.31
N VAL A 118 -1.75 2.21 -5.42
CA VAL A 118 -1.26 0.84 -5.65
C VAL A 118 -1.76 0.25 -6.97
N ARG A 119 -2.99 0.57 -7.39
CA ARG A 119 -3.58 0.09 -8.65
C ARG A 119 -3.09 0.82 -9.88
N THR A 120 -2.66 2.07 -9.74
CA THR A 120 -2.41 2.97 -10.88
C THR A 120 -0.94 3.23 -11.12
N ILE A 121 -0.09 3.18 -10.09
CA ILE A 121 1.33 3.43 -10.25
C ILE A 121 2.00 2.38 -11.17
N GLY A 122 2.91 2.86 -12.01
CA GLY A 122 3.75 2.02 -12.83
C GLY A 122 4.87 1.43 -11.99
N ILE A 123 4.94 0.10 -11.89
CA ILE A 123 5.95 -0.58 -11.08
C ILE A 123 7.22 -0.75 -11.90
N ARG A 124 8.30 -0.06 -11.52
CA ARG A 124 9.62 -0.21 -12.16
C ARG A 124 10.52 -1.09 -11.32
N ASN A 125 11.42 -1.83 -12.00
CA ASN A 125 12.42 -2.69 -11.34
C ASN A 125 11.80 -3.67 -10.32
N ALA A 126 10.67 -4.30 -10.68
CA ALA A 126 9.91 -5.17 -9.77
C ALA A 126 10.77 -6.29 -9.12
N LEU A 127 11.78 -6.80 -9.83
CA LEU A 127 12.73 -7.77 -9.27
C LEU A 127 13.50 -7.21 -8.07
N ALA A 128 13.98 -5.96 -8.18
CA ALA A 128 14.72 -5.30 -7.10
C ALA A 128 13.80 -4.96 -5.93
N LEU A 129 12.55 -4.58 -6.19
CA LEU A 129 11.56 -4.37 -5.14
C LEU A 129 11.28 -5.68 -4.39
N LEU A 130 11.10 -6.81 -5.07
CA LEU A 130 10.83 -8.08 -4.41
C LEU A 130 12.05 -8.68 -3.70
N ARG A 131 13.24 -8.61 -4.31
CA ARG A 131 14.46 -9.28 -3.82
C ARG A 131 15.47 -8.36 -3.15
N GLY A 132 15.13 -7.09 -2.97
CA GLY A 132 15.96 -6.12 -2.27
C GLY A 132 16.22 -6.52 -0.81
N SER A 133 17.33 -6.02 -0.25
CA SER A 133 17.67 -6.21 1.16
C SER A 133 16.79 -5.41 2.12
N ASP A 134 16.10 -4.39 1.61
CA ASP A 134 15.18 -3.58 2.40
C ASP A 134 13.82 -4.31 2.56
N PRO A 135 13.40 -4.64 3.80
CA PRO A 135 12.11 -5.29 4.04
C PRO A 135 10.89 -4.39 3.75
N MET A 136 11.09 -3.07 3.59
CA MET A 136 10.04 -2.09 3.28
C MET A 136 10.19 -1.50 1.88
N GLY A 137 11.00 -2.12 1.02
CA GLY A 137 11.40 -1.53 -0.27
C GLY A 137 10.23 -1.24 -1.22
N ALA A 138 9.18 -2.07 -1.23
CA ALA A 138 8.01 -1.78 -2.07
C ALA A 138 7.19 -0.61 -1.50
N THR A 139 7.02 -0.55 -0.18
CA THR A 139 6.33 0.54 0.51
C THR A 139 7.06 1.87 0.34
N ALA A 140 8.40 1.87 0.45
CA ALA A 140 9.21 3.06 0.22
C ALA A 140 9.05 3.56 -1.23
N PHE A 141 9.01 2.64 -2.20
CA PHE A 141 8.71 2.96 -3.59
C PHE A 141 7.31 3.58 -3.76
N LEU A 142 6.28 2.98 -3.15
CA LEU A 142 4.91 3.51 -3.18
C LEU A 142 4.85 4.93 -2.58
N HIS A 143 5.48 5.14 -1.42
CA HIS A 143 5.55 6.45 -0.76
C HIS A 143 6.21 7.50 -1.66
N GLN A 144 7.33 7.12 -2.29
CA GLN A 144 8.04 8.00 -3.22
C GLN A 144 7.19 8.36 -4.45
N GLU A 145 6.49 7.41 -5.06
CA GLU A 145 5.63 7.67 -6.23
C GLU A 145 4.40 8.52 -5.88
N MET A 146 3.88 8.41 -4.65
CA MET A 146 2.78 9.27 -4.17
C MET A 146 3.24 10.70 -3.82
N GLY A 147 4.52 10.89 -3.49
CA GLY A 147 5.07 12.20 -3.14
C GLY A 147 4.32 12.84 -1.97
N THR A 148 3.85 14.07 -2.13
CA THR A 148 3.09 14.80 -1.11
C THR A 148 1.57 14.61 -1.20
N SER A 149 1.09 13.79 -2.14
CA SER A 149 -0.35 13.67 -2.41
C SER A 149 -1.15 13.25 -1.18
N LEU A 150 -0.62 12.32 -0.38
CA LEU A 150 -1.31 11.86 0.82
C LEU A 150 -1.40 12.96 1.89
N VAL A 151 -0.33 13.73 2.08
CA VAL A 151 -0.29 14.89 2.98
C VAL A 151 -1.34 15.93 2.54
N GLU A 152 -1.38 16.27 1.25
CA GLU A 152 -2.33 17.24 0.69
C GLU A 152 -3.79 16.84 0.94
N ILE A 153 -4.10 15.53 0.90
CA ILE A 153 -5.43 14.99 1.22
C ILE A 153 -5.76 15.14 2.71
N MET A 154 -4.77 14.95 3.60
CA MET A 154 -5.01 14.94 5.05
C MET A 154 -4.97 16.32 5.70
N VAL A 155 -4.29 17.31 5.11
CA VAL A 155 -4.19 18.67 5.68
C VAL A 155 -5.56 19.30 5.96
N PRO A 156 -6.54 19.29 5.02
CA PRO A 156 -7.88 19.82 5.28
C PRO A 156 -8.57 19.11 6.46
N GLU A 157 -8.43 17.79 6.56
CA GLU A 157 -9.05 16.98 7.62
C GLU A 157 -8.52 17.37 9.00
N PHE A 158 -7.20 17.51 9.15
CA PHE A 158 -6.63 18.01 10.41
C PHE A 158 -7.04 19.45 10.70
N GLY A 159 -7.10 20.32 9.69
CA GLY A 159 -7.54 21.70 9.85
C GLY A 159 -8.98 21.81 10.35
N ASP A 160 -9.87 20.98 9.82
CA ASP A 160 -11.28 20.92 10.19
C ASP A 160 -11.45 20.28 11.57
N ALA A 161 -10.75 19.19 11.86
CA ALA A 161 -10.81 18.52 13.13
C ALA A 161 -10.26 19.41 14.27
N ILE A 162 -9.21 20.19 14.03
CA ILE A 162 -8.73 21.22 14.98
C ILE A 162 -9.80 22.28 15.23
N ARG A 163 -10.47 22.77 14.18
CA ARG A 163 -11.47 23.85 14.30
C ARG A 163 -12.74 23.43 15.00
N VAL A 164 -13.18 22.18 14.78
CA VAL A 164 -14.41 21.62 15.33
C VAL A 164 -14.17 20.92 16.67
N SER A 165 -12.91 20.68 17.05
CA SER A 165 -12.56 20.06 18.32
C SER A 165 -13.22 20.78 19.48
N ARG A 166 -14.03 20.02 20.22
CA ARG A 166 -14.70 20.48 21.43
C ARG A 166 -13.86 20.27 22.68
N ASP A 167 -12.65 19.70 22.56
CA ASP A 167 -11.80 19.50 23.72
C ASP A 167 -11.22 20.85 24.18
N PRO A 168 -11.60 21.33 25.39
CA PRO A 168 -11.07 22.59 25.92
C PRO A 168 -9.54 22.59 26.01
N LEU A 169 -8.90 21.44 26.19
CA LEU A 169 -7.43 21.35 26.24
C LEU A 169 -6.78 21.59 24.88
N VAL A 170 -7.40 21.15 23.79
CA VAL A 170 -6.91 21.46 22.43
C VAL A 170 -7.00 22.96 22.19
N GLY A 171 -8.14 23.58 22.54
CA GLY A 171 -8.32 25.04 22.48
C GLY A 171 -7.34 25.80 23.38
N GLU A 172 -7.11 25.34 24.61
CA GLU A 172 -6.20 25.97 25.58
C GLU A 172 -4.75 25.88 25.11
N VAL A 173 -4.30 24.71 24.64
CA VAL A 173 -2.97 24.53 24.04
C VAL A 173 -2.79 25.44 22.84
N LEU A 174 -3.75 25.47 21.91
CA LEU A 174 -3.69 26.35 20.75
C LEU A 174 -3.66 27.83 21.17
N SER A 175 -4.46 28.24 22.15
CA SER A 175 -4.48 29.63 22.64
C SER A 175 -3.19 30.04 23.36
N ALA A 176 -2.54 29.11 24.06
CA ALA A 176 -1.24 29.32 24.71
C ALA A 176 -0.10 29.47 23.69
N LEU A 177 -0.27 28.90 22.49
CA LEU A 177 0.60 29.09 21.35
C LEU A 177 0.23 30.39 20.63
N THR A 178 0.66 31.54 21.17
CA THR A 178 0.42 32.85 20.56
C THR A 178 0.71 32.87 19.04
N GLY A 179 -0.20 33.40 18.21
CA GLY A 179 -0.04 33.50 16.75
C GLY A 179 -0.33 32.22 15.96
N VAL A 180 -1.34 31.44 16.37
CA VAL A 180 -1.70 30.13 15.79
C VAL A 180 -1.83 30.14 14.27
N ASN A 181 -0.89 29.50 13.59
CA ASN A 181 -1.07 29.06 12.20
C ASN A 181 -1.69 27.65 12.23
N VAL A 182 -3.03 27.58 12.26
CA VAL A 182 -3.77 26.30 12.23
C VAL A 182 -3.36 25.46 11.02
N GLY A 183 -3.14 26.11 9.87
CA GLY A 183 -2.65 25.45 8.67
C GLY A 183 -1.26 24.83 8.85
N GLY A 184 -0.36 25.51 9.58
CA GLY A 184 0.96 24.98 9.91
C GLY A 184 0.90 23.75 10.81
N ILE A 185 0.02 23.74 11.81
CA ILE A 185 -0.19 22.59 12.70
C ILE A 185 -0.82 21.43 11.93
N ALA A 186 -1.86 21.71 11.14
CA ALA A 186 -2.51 20.70 10.29
C ALA A 186 -1.51 20.06 9.32
N ASN A 187 -0.63 20.86 8.71
CA ASN A 187 0.46 20.38 7.86
C ASN A 187 1.43 19.47 8.62
N SER A 188 1.90 19.85 9.80
CA SER A 188 2.78 19.01 10.62
C SER A 188 2.11 17.69 11.02
N LEU A 189 0.83 17.73 11.42
CA LEU A 189 0.08 16.53 11.78
C LEU A 189 -0.15 15.61 10.56
N ALA A 190 -0.43 16.19 9.39
CA ALA A 190 -0.55 15.43 8.15
C ALA A 190 0.76 14.72 7.77
N TYR A 191 1.91 15.38 7.90
CA TYR A 191 3.21 14.73 7.69
C TYR A 191 3.49 13.60 8.68
N GLU A 192 3.12 13.76 9.96
CA GLU A 192 3.29 12.68 10.94
C GLU A 192 2.35 11.50 10.66
N ALA A 193 1.11 11.78 10.25
CA ALA A 193 0.15 10.75 9.85
C ALA A 193 0.59 10.01 8.58
N ASP A 194 1.12 10.72 7.59
CA ASP A 194 1.69 10.15 6.36
C ASP A 194 2.81 9.16 6.69
N ASN A 195 3.80 9.60 7.48
CA ASN A 195 4.90 8.75 7.92
C ASN A 195 4.43 7.54 8.72
N ALA A 196 3.38 7.69 9.53
CA ALA A 196 2.81 6.62 10.31
C ALA A 196 2.12 5.55 9.45
N ILE A 197 1.31 6.00 8.49
CA ILE A 197 0.61 5.13 7.55
C ILE A 197 1.64 4.30 6.77
N PHE A 198 2.65 4.94 6.17
CA PHE A 198 3.67 4.21 5.41
C PHE A 198 4.55 3.31 6.28
N ARG A 199 4.83 3.69 7.52
CA ARG A 199 5.49 2.79 8.47
C ARG A 199 4.63 1.55 8.75
N ALA A 200 3.31 1.71 8.85
CA ALA A 200 2.41 0.59 9.07
C ALA A 200 2.32 -0.34 7.87
N ILE A 201 2.19 0.21 6.66
CA ILE A 201 2.21 -0.56 5.42
C ILE A 201 3.53 -1.34 5.31
N GLY A 202 4.66 -0.71 5.60
CA GLY A 202 5.96 -1.38 5.50
C GLY A 202 6.18 -2.47 6.56
N ARG A 203 5.57 -2.35 7.75
CA ARG A 203 5.58 -3.47 8.72
C ARG A 203 4.78 -4.67 8.23
N GLU A 204 3.63 -4.45 7.59
CA GLU A 204 2.86 -5.53 6.97
C GLU A 204 3.61 -6.13 5.77
N GLU A 205 4.29 -5.32 4.97
CA GLU A 205 5.17 -5.81 3.90
C GLU A 205 6.29 -6.71 4.45
N ALA A 206 6.98 -6.24 5.49
CA ALA A 206 8.03 -7.00 6.15
C ALA A 206 7.50 -8.33 6.73
N ALA A 207 6.31 -8.31 7.31
CA ALA A 207 5.66 -9.52 7.83
C ALA A 207 5.32 -10.52 6.71
N ILE A 208 4.80 -10.03 5.57
CA ILE A 208 4.52 -10.86 4.38
C ILE A 208 5.82 -11.45 3.81
N ARG A 209 6.90 -10.67 3.74
CA ARG A 209 8.21 -11.17 3.29
C ARG A 209 8.77 -12.25 4.21
N ALA A 210 8.57 -12.10 5.52
CA ALA A 210 9.05 -13.05 6.52
C ALA A 210 8.27 -14.38 6.49
N ASP A 211 6.95 -14.32 6.26
CA ASP A 211 6.10 -15.51 6.06
C ASP A 211 5.13 -15.34 4.88
N PRO A 212 5.60 -15.60 3.64
CA PRO A 212 4.76 -15.50 2.45
C PRO A 212 3.58 -16.47 2.45
N ARG A 213 3.66 -17.58 3.22
CA ARG A 213 2.58 -18.57 3.28
C ARG A 213 1.37 -18.05 4.02
N SER A 214 1.55 -17.12 4.97
CA SER A 214 0.47 -16.43 5.68
C SER A 214 -0.47 -15.63 4.76
N THR A 215 -0.07 -15.36 3.52
CA THR A 215 -0.89 -14.64 2.54
C THR A 215 -1.95 -15.52 1.88
N ASN A 216 -1.73 -16.84 1.83
CA ASN A 216 -2.47 -17.77 0.97
C ASN A 216 -2.54 -17.34 -0.51
N ASP A 217 -1.64 -16.46 -0.96
CA ASP A 217 -1.56 -16.01 -2.35
C ASP A 217 -0.47 -16.81 -3.08
N PRO A 218 -0.84 -17.66 -4.06
CA PRO A 218 0.14 -18.47 -4.80
C PRO A 218 1.22 -17.65 -5.51
N LEU A 219 0.89 -16.42 -5.95
CA LEU A 219 1.82 -15.53 -6.63
C LEU A 219 2.86 -15.00 -5.64
N LEU A 220 2.45 -14.53 -4.46
CA LEU A 220 3.36 -14.04 -3.43
C LEU A 220 4.23 -15.18 -2.86
N MET A 221 3.62 -16.34 -2.64
CA MET A 221 4.34 -17.55 -2.21
C MET A 221 5.39 -17.97 -3.24
N ALA A 222 5.08 -17.90 -4.54
CA ALA A 222 6.05 -18.17 -5.59
C ALA A 222 7.14 -17.08 -5.69
N ALA A 223 6.76 -15.79 -5.57
CA ALA A 223 7.67 -14.65 -5.64
C ALA A 223 8.79 -14.73 -4.61
N PHE A 224 8.45 -15.08 -3.37
CA PHE A 224 9.37 -15.16 -2.25
C PHE A 224 9.90 -16.59 -1.96
N GLY A 225 9.28 -17.62 -2.56
CA GLY A 225 9.68 -19.02 -2.37
C GLY A 225 10.88 -19.46 -3.22
N ILE A 226 11.22 -18.71 -4.27
CA ILE A 226 12.41 -18.96 -5.09
C ILE A 226 13.61 -18.27 -4.43
N LYS A 227 14.36 -19.00 -3.61
CA LYS A 227 15.68 -18.59 -3.11
C LYS A 227 16.77 -18.97 -4.10
#